data_AF-A0A2G5I4D3-F1
#
_entry.id   AF-A0A2G5I4D3-F1
#
_cell.length_a   1.000
_cell.length_b   1.000
_cell.length_c   1.000
_cell.angle_alpha   90.00
_cell.angle_beta   90.00
_cell.angle_gamma   90.00
#
_symmetry.space_group_name_H-M   'P 1'
#
loop_
_entity.id
_entity.type
_entity.pdbx_description
1 polymer ?
#
loop_
_entity_poly.entity_id
_entity_poly.type
_entity_poly.pdbx_seq_one_letter_code
_entity_poly.pdbx_strand_id
1 'polypeptide(L)'
;MVYAFAIDLTTLNQFFDKDLEKAVCVKKTKSPRKQRASLKSTPPIFLVCKQISNEASWVLQKQGVTFQHGLLGHRLEDVISPNVIRKLSSIEITDAGHGTTDHWGRTVSWFGYINLLKQLGELLSTGEHKLKKLTVELNAPGLVEHMTICHESGRFKCGFRDTMTKALATLSKARGIGEVILRGLNVDEAARAKELMEGPACKFFSLPREIRDMIYEHSLDWSDVSNKLADGLADWPDRTATFPFPLRTTPTVLVVNRQMHEEAAEVLAKKPLNITFPADKTFDDQDCKIPSVLGLIPRRTLERVTTIHINMQGWFWVFNFEPRFIRALANSQALKHLKITFNDHKKPDFLGFPGQVYPDNVLASKLKALTEVRGLETVTFEGDLPVVYTIPLVTIMTSGPEVPLHDLPRPMGINSEGHVLDVDDLERP
;
A
#
# COMPACT_ATOMS: atom_id res chain seq x y z
N MET A 1 -1.81 47.48 -9.90
CA MET A 1 -0.48 48.13 -9.99
C MET A 1 0.25 48.10 -8.64
N VAL A 2 -0.36 48.56 -7.53
CA VAL A 2 0.24 48.60 -6.18
C VAL A 2 0.79 47.25 -5.69
N TYR A 3 0.05 46.14 -5.88
CA TYR A 3 0.49 44.80 -5.46
C TYR A 3 1.78 44.32 -6.12
N ALA A 4 2.04 44.70 -7.37
CA ALA A 4 3.24 44.28 -8.09
C ALA A 4 4.51 44.94 -7.54
N PHE A 5 4.39 46.18 -7.03
CA PHE A 5 5.48 46.88 -6.36
C PHE A 5 5.75 46.37 -4.94
N ALA A 6 4.75 45.78 -4.28
CA ALA A 6 4.87 45.25 -2.93
C ALA A 6 5.37 43.79 -2.86
N ILE A 7 5.39 43.09 -3.99
CA ILE A 7 5.80 41.68 -4.12
C ILE A 7 6.94 41.63 -5.13
N ASP A 8 8.15 41.92 -4.66
CA ASP A 8 9.36 41.94 -5.48
C ASP A 8 10.21 40.68 -5.26
N LEU A 9 10.08 39.72 -6.18
CA LEU A 9 10.88 38.50 -6.20
C LEU A 9 12.29 38.71 -6.80
N THR A 10 12.60 39.90 -7.34
CA THR A 10 13.94 40.19 -7.89
C THR A 10 15.00 40.35 -6.81
N THR A 11 14.59 40.72 -5.59
CA THR A 11 15.43 40.75 -4.38
C THR A 11 16.08 39.40 -4.06
N LEU A 12 15.48 38.30 -4.54
CA LEU A 12 16.01 36.94 -4.38
C LEU A 12 17.34 36.77 -5.12
N ASN A 13 17.46 37.29 -6.35
CA ASN A 13 18.71 37.22 -7.11
C ASN A 13 19.79 38.07 -6.44
N GLN A 14 19.46 39.28 -5.98
CA GLN A 14 20.40 40.14 -5.24
C GLN A 14 20.93 39.47 -3.95
N PHE A 15 20.11 38.65 -3.28
CA PHE A 15 20.55 37.85 -2.14
C PHE A 15 21.59 36.81 -2.57
N PHE A 16 21.33 36.05 -3.62
CA PHE A 16 22.26 35.04 -4.13
C PHE A 16 23.52 35.65 -4.75
N ASP A 17 23.44 36.82 -5.40
CA ASP A 17 24.58 37.57 -5.91
C ASP A 17 25.56 37.90 -4.77
N LYS A 18 25.05 38.51 -3.70
CA LYS A 18 25.85 38.86 -2.51
C LYS A 18 26.43 37.63 -1.81
N ASP A 19 25.72 36.51 -1.84
CA ASP A 19 26.18 35.28 -1.20
C ASP A 19 27.23 34.55 -2.04
N LEU A 20 27.10 34.60 -3.37
CA LEU A 20 28.11 34.14 -4.31
C LEU A 20 29.39 34.98 -4.19
N GLU A 21 29.30 36.30 -4.15
CA GLU A 21 30.45 37.19 -3.93
C GLU A 21 31.22 36.81 -2.67
N LYS A 22 30.52 36.57 -1.55
CA LYS A 22 31.13 36.10 -0.30
C LYS A 22 31.80 34.74 -0.47
N ALA A 23 31.13 33.79 -1.12
CA ALA A 23 31.68 32.45 -1.35
C ALA A 23 32.95 32.47 -2.19
N VAL A 24 33.07 33.42 -3.13
CA VAL A 24 34.25 33.64 -3.97
C VAL A 24 35.39 34.31 -3.18
N CYS A 25 35.08 35.28 -2.31
CA CYS A 25 36.10 35.98 -1.52
C CYS A 25 36.72 35.14 -0.38
N VAL A 26 36.00 34.14 0.15
CA VAL A 26 36.48 33.30 1.26
C VAL A 26 37.43 32.20 0.73
N LYS A 27 38.72 32.53 0.60
CA LYS A 27 39.77 31.55 0.28
C LYS A 27 39.96 30.51 1.41
N LYS A 28 39.69 29.24 1.10
CA LYS A 28 40.23 27.95 1.63
C LYS A 28 40.46 27.70 3.14
N THR A 29 40.14 28.59 4.08
CA THR A 29 40.68 28.44 5.45
C THR A 29 39.72 27.97 6.54
N LYS A 30 38.39 27.93 6.34
CA LYS A 30 37.47 27.32 7.33
C LYS A 30 36.30 26.65 6.61
N SER A 31 35.88 25.48 7.11
CA SER A 31 34.61 24.84 6.79
C SER A 31 33.51 25.90 6.64
N PRO A 32 32.66 25.85 5.60
CA PRO A 32 31.61 26.83 5.40
C PRO A 32 30.77 26.86 6.67
N ARG A 33 30.94 27.90 7.49
CA ARG A 33 30.04 28.18 8.61
C ARG A 33 28.66 28.17 7.99
N LYS A 34 27.74 27.32 8.48
CA LYS A 34 26.33 27.29 8.09
C LYS A 34 25.88 28.75 7.96
N GLN A 35 25.76 29.23 6.73
CA GLN A 35 25.29 30.60 6.48
C GLN A 35 23.92 30.65 7.14
N ARG A 36 23.73 31.62 8.04
CA ARG A 36 22.43 31.80 8.70
C ARG A 36 21.41 32.04 7.59
N ALA A 37 20.40 31.17 7.51
CA ALA A 37 19.23 31.40 6.69
C ALA A 37 18.70 32.81 6.99
N SER A 38 18.37 33.57 5.93
CA SER A 38 17.71 34.86 6.09
C SER A 38 16.44 34.71 6.92
N LEU A 39 16.18 35.65 7.82
CA LEU A 39 14.91 35.71 8.55
C LEU A 39 13.78 35.83 7.51
N LYS A 40 12.91 34.82 7.44
CA LYS A 40 11.74 34.81 6.56
C LYS A 40 10.82 35.96 6.99
N SER A 41 10.74 37.00 6.18
CA SER A 41 9.78 38.09 6.38
C SER A 41 8.64 37.93 5.39
N THR A 42 7.41 37.87 5.90
CA THR A 42 6.22 37.90 5.04
C THR A 42 6.04 39.34 4.56
N PRO A 43 5.93 39.61 3.24
CA PRO A 43 5.72 40.96 2.75
C PRO A 43 4.51 41.60 3.45
N PRO A 44 4.62 42.84 3.98
CA PRO A 44 3.58 43.44 4.83
C PRO A 44 2.19 43.46 4.19
N ILE A 45 2.12 43.48 2.85
CA ILE A 45 0.86 43.43 2.09
C ILE A 45 0.02 42.18 2.37
N PHE A 46 0.65 41.04 2.68
CA PHE A 46 -0.06 39.81 3.04
C PHE A 46 -0.59 39.81 4.48
N LEU A 47 -0.14 40.78 5.31
CA LEU A 47 -0.49 40.89 6.73
C LEU A 47 -1.62 41.90 6.99
N VAL A 48 -2.07 42.67 5.98
CA VAL A 48 -3.05 43.75 6.16
C VAL A 48 -4.44 43.21 6.52
N CYS A 49 -5.04 42.41 5.63
CA CYS A 49 -6.31 41.73 5.87
C CYS A 49 -6.53 40.58 4.87
N LYS A 50 -7.55 39.74 5.11
CA LYS A 50 -7.86 38.57 4.26
C LYS A 50 -8.11 38.93 2.79
N GLN A 51 -8.86 39.99 2.53
CA GLN A 51 -9.17 40.42 1.16
C GLN A 51 -7.91 40.85 0.42
N ILE A 52 -7.11 41.75 1.02
CA ILE A 52 -5.85 42.25 0.43
C ILE A 52 -4.85 41.11 0.23
N SER A 53 -4.77 40.17 1.18
CA SER A 53 -3.93 38.98 1.06
C SER A 53 -4.34 38.08 -0.11
N ASN A 54 -5.64 37.93 -0.39
CA ASN A 54 -6.15 37.18 -1.54
C ASN A 54 -5.86 37.89 -2.86
N GLU A 55 -6.07 39.20 -2.93
CA GLU A 55 -5.77 40.01 -4.12
C GLU A 55 -4.27 40.01 -4.43
N ALA A 56 -3.42 40.20 -3.41
CA ALA A 56 -1.97 40.08 -3.49
C ALA A 56 -1.53 38.68 -3.93
N SER A 57 -2.17 37.62 -3.39
CA SER A 57 -1.91 36.23 -3.79
C SER A 57 -2.25 35.97 -5.25
N TRP A 58 -3.33 36.56 -5.76
CA TRP A 58 -3.72 36.43 -7.18
C TRP A 58 -2.73 37.14 -8.11
N VAL A 59 -2.16 38.27 -7.69
CA VAL A 59 -1.09 38.94 -8.44
C VAL A 59 0.20 38.11 -8.41
N LEU A 60 0.56 37.56 -7.26
CA LEU A 60 1.71 36.64 -7.11
C LEU A 60 1.57 35.40 -8.01
N GLN A 61 0.35 34.90 -8.23
CA GLN A 61 0.11 33.78 -9.15
C GLN A 61 0.45 34.07 -10.61
N LYS A 62 0.55 35.35 -10.98
CA LYS A 62 0.91 35.80 -12.34
C LYS A 62 2.39 36.15 -12.46
N GLN A 63 3.14 36.11 -11.36
CA GLN A 63 4.55 36.42 -11.33
C GLN A 63 5.39 35.16 -11.53
N GLY A 64 6.58 35.38 -12.08
CA GLY A 64 7.63 34.38 -12.18
C GLY A 64 8.72 34.62 -11.15
N VAL A 65 9.54 33.59 -10.93
CA VAL A 65 10.81 33.72 -10.21
C VAL A 65 11.95 33.24 -11.10
N THR A 66 13.07 33.94 -11.07
CA THR A 66 14.29 33.56 -11.77
C THR A 66 15.37 33.22 -10.74
N PHE A 67 16.06 32.09 -10.92
CA PHE A 67 17.21 31.67 -10.13
C PHE A 67 18.46 31.69 -11.00
N GLN A 68 19.36 32.64 -10.76
CA GLN A 68 20.57 32.82 -11.57
C GLN A 68 21.79 32.01 -11.14
N HIS A 69 21.79 31.51 -9.89
CA HIS A 69 22.95 30.86 -9.24
C HIS A 69 22.62 29.52 -8.58
N GLY A 70 21.40 29.00 -8.82
CA GLY A 70 20.85 27.90 -8.04
C GLY A 70 20.59 28.31 -6.58
N LEU A 71 20.73 27.37 -5.65
CA LEU A 71 20.57 27.62 -4.20
C LEU A 71 21.88 27.86 -3.45
N LEU A 72 23.04 27.75 -4.11
CA LEU A 72 24.35 27.68 -3.45
C LEU A 72 24.33 26.66 -2.29
N GLY A 73 24.56 27.13 -1.05
CA GLY A 73 24.51 26.33 0.17
C GLY A 73 23.15 26.29 0.90
N HIS A 74 22.11 26.90 0.34
CA HIS A 74 20.80 27.05 1.00
C HIS A 74 19.81 25.94 0.63
N ARG A 75 18.75 25.80 1.42
CA ARG A 75 17.57 24.98 1.07
C ARG A 75 16.50 25.88 0.47
N LEU A 76 15.73 25.37 -0.48
CA LEU A 76 14.70 26.14 -1.19
C LEU A 76 13.69 26.76 -0.22
N GLU A 77 13.25 25.98 0.76
CA GLU A 77 12.28 26.42 1.77
C GLU A 77 12.81 27.54 2.67
N ASP A 78 14.13 27.69 2.80
CA ASP A 78 14.76 28.72 3.62
C ASP A 78 14.72 30.09 2.95
N VAL A 79 14.71 30.11 1.61
CA VAL A 79 14.78 31.35 0.82
C VAL A 79 13.41 31.75 0.27
N ILE A 80 12.54 30.79 -0.03
CA ILE A 80 11.18 31.03 -0.52
C ILE A 80 10.20 29.99 0.02
N SER A 81 9.02 30.45 0.45
CA SER A 81 8.02 29.55 1.01
C SER A 81 7.52 28.54 -0.03
N PRO A 82 7.42 27.24 0.32
CA PRO A 82 6.84 26.21 -0.55
C PRO A 82 5.45 26.57 -1.11
N ASN A 83 4.63 27.24 -0.30
CA ASN A 83 3.28 27.67 -0.69
C ASN A 83 3.29 28.79 -1.73
N VAL A 84 4.33 29.63 -1.74
CA VAL A 84 4.52 30.67 -2.75
C VAL A 84 4.93 30.02 -4.07
N ILE A 85 5.93 29.12 -4.05
CA ILE A 85 6.40 28.42 -5.25
C ILE A 85 5.27 27.69 -5.97
N ARG A 86 4.42 26.96 -5.24
CA ARG A 86 3.27 26.25 -5.85
C ARG A 86 2.26 27.17 -6.53
N LYS A 87 2.23 28.46 -6.18
CA LYS A 87 1.31 29.45 -6.76
C LYS A 87 1.89 30.18 -7.98
N LEU A 88 3.21 30.18 -8.18
CA LEU A 88 3.84 30.92 -9.29
C LEU A 88 3.40 30.41 -10.66
N SER A 89 3.30 31.31 -11.65
CA SER A 89 3.02 30.94 -13.03
C SER A 89 4.25 30.53 -13.81
N SER A 90 5.44 31.02 -13.43
CA SER A 90 6.69 30.67 -14.12
C SER A 90 7.89 30.56 -13.19
N ILE A 91 8.80 29.66 -13.53
CA ILE A 91 10.10 29.50 -12.89
C ILE A 91 11.15 29.46 -13.99
N GLU A 92 12.19 30.26 -13.84
CA GLU A 92 13.33 30.31 -14.74
C GLU A 92 14.61 30.03 -13.95
N ILE A 93 15.47 29.18 -14.50
CA ILE A 93 16.75 28.81 -13.91
C ILE A 93 17.79 29.03 -14.99
N THR A 94 18.73 29.93 -14.74
CA THR A 94 19.80 30.30 -15.68
C THR A 94 21.15 30.07 -15.03
N ASP A 95 22.21 29.96 -15.82
CA ASP A 95 23.58 29.79 -15.32
C ASP A 95 24.44 31.07 -15.31
N ALA A 96 23.80 32.23 -15.19
CA ALA A 96 24.45 33.54 -15.32
C ALA A 96 25.67 33.78 -14.40
N GLY A 97 25.77 33.12 -13.23
CA GLY A 97 26.97 33.19 -12.37
C GLY A 97 27.99 32.07 -12.50
N HIS A 98 27.77 31.08 -13.37
CA HIS A 98 28.62 29.91 -13.47
C HIS A 98 29.93 30.17 -14.24
N GLY A 99 29.92 31.14 -15.17
CA GLY A 99 31.05 31.48 -16.05
C GLY A 99 32.09 32.46 -15.46
N THR A 100 31.79 33.12 -14.34
CA THR A 100 32.56 34.27 -13.82
C THR A 100 33.48 33.95 -12.63
N THR A 101 33.58 32.68 -12.19
CA THR A 101 34.22 32.33 -10.92
C THR A 101 35.34 31.27 -11.03
N ASP A 102 36.28 31.34 -10.08
CA ASP A 102 37.33 30.35 -9.82
C ASP A 102 36.75 28.93 -9.59
N HIS A 103 37.59 27.89 -9.65
CA HIS A 103 37.17 26.47 -9.51
C HIS A 103 36.24 26.22 -8.30
N TRP A 104 36.44 26.90 -7.17
CA TRP A 104 35.60 26.75 -5.98
C TRP A 104 34.18 27.33 -6.17
N GLY A 105 34.06 28.52 -6.77
CA GLY A 105 32.78 29.15 -7.07
C GLY A 105 31.95 28.29 -8.05
N ARG A 106 32.61 27.64 -9.02
CA ARG A 106 31.97 26.66 -9.91
C ARG A 106 31.44 25.44 -9.16
N THR A 107 32.16 24.93 -8.16
CA THR A 107 31.68 23.78 -7.38
C THR A 107 30.45 24.13 -6.55
N VAL A 108 30.46 25.28 -5.85
CA VAL A 108 29.34 25.69 -4.99
C VAL A 108 28.08 26.00 -5.80
N SER A 109 28.22 26.72 -6.92
CA SER A 109 27.11 27.00 -7.82
C SER A 109 26.52 25.71 -8.42
N TRP A 110 27.36 24.78 -8.86
CA TRP A 110 26.91 23.48 -9.38
C TRP A 110 26.02 22.72 -8.39
N PHE A 111 26.49 22.55 -7.15
CA PHE A 111 25.69 21.91 -6.11
C PHE A 111 24.39 22.67 -5.83
N GLY A 112 24.44 24.01 -5.89
CA GLY A 112 23.28 24.88 -5.80
C GLY A 112 22.21 24.57 -6.85
N TYR A 113 22.58 24.40 -8.12
CA TYR A 113 21.64 24.04 -9.19
C TYR A 113 21.06 22.64 -8.99
N ILE A 114 21.91 21.66 -8.71
CA ILE A 114 21.46 20.28 -8.49
C ILE A 114 20.47 20.20 -7.33
N ASN A 115 20.73 20.92 -6.24
CA ASN A 115 19.82 21.00 -5.11
C ASN A 115 18.52 21.71 -5.44
N LEU A 116 18.58 22.81 -6.22
CA LEU A 116 17.39 23.53 -6.68
C LEU A 116 16.47 22.62 -7.47
N LEU A 117 16.98 21.95 -8.50
CA LEU A 117 16.19 21.09 -9.38
C LEU A 117 15.56 19.92 -8.62
N LYS A 118 16.32 19.29 -7.71
CA LYS A 118 15.79 18.19 -6.88
C LYS A 118 14.67 18.66 -5.95
N GLN A 119 14.91 19.75 -5.21
CA GLN A 119 13.92 20.26 -4.25
C GLN A 119 12.68 20.80 -4.95
N LEU A 120 12.82 21.42 -6.13
CA LEU A 120 11.69 21.80 -6.97
C LEU A 120 10.90 20.57 -7.43
N GLY A 121 11.57 19.52 -7.93
CA GLY A 121 10.92 18.27 -8.33
C GLY A 121 10.13 17.62 -7.20
N GLU A 122 10.71 17.54 -6.01
CA GLU A 122 10.03 17.00 -4.81
C GLU A 122 8.83 17.86 -4.39
N LEU A 123 8.99 19.18 -4.38
CA LEU A 123 7.93 20.10 -3.99
C LEU A 123 6.75 20.11 -4.97
N LEU A 124 7.04 20.08 -6.27
CA LEU A 124 6.05 20.18 -7.33
C LEU A 124 5.42 18.81 -7.67
N SER A 125 6.09 17.70 -7.40
CA SER A 125 5.48 16.36 -7.52
C SER A 125 4.43 16.06 -6.46
N THR A 126 4.37 16.88 -5.40
CA THR A 126 3.44 16.70 -4.28
C THR A 126 2.40 17.82 -4.24
N GLY A 127 1.13 17.46 -4.43
CA GLY A 127 0.01 18.40 -4.39
C GLY A 127 -0.19 19.19 -5.69
N GLU A 128 -1.15 20.11 -5.68
CA GLU A 128 -1.47 20.94 -6.84
C GLU A 128 -0.55 22.17 -6.92
N HIS A 129 -0.04 22.48 -8.12
CA HIS A 129 0.68 23.71 -8.42
C HIS A 129 0.07 24.43 -9.62
N LYS A 130 0.38 25.73 -9.77
CA LYS A 130 -0.13 26.61 -10.84
C LYS A 130 0.90 26.97 -11.90
N LEU A 131 2.05 26.29 -11.88
CA LEU A 131 3.15 26.51 -12.81
C LEU A 131 2.71 26.28 -14.27
N LYS A 132 2.78 27.34 -15.08
CA LYS A 132 2.49 27.31 -16.52
C LYS A 132 3.76 27.20 -17.35
N LYS A 133 4.89 27.71 -16.86
CA LYS A 133 6.16 27.71 -17.59
C LYS A 133 7.33 27.34 -16.68
N LEU A 134 8.15 26.39 -17.10
CA LEU A 134 9.44 26.07 -16.47
C LEU A 134 10.54 26.21 -17.50
N THR A 135 11.57 26.99 -17.20
CA THR A 135 12.73 27.16 -18.06
C THR A 135 14.00 26.84 -17.30
N VAL A 136 14.80 25.92 -17.83
CA VAL A 136 16.16 25.63 -17.37
C VAL A 136 17.09 25.84 -18.55
N GLU A 137 17.94 26.85 -18.44
CA GLU A 137 18.83 27.27 -19.52
C GLU A 137 20.26 27.37 -19.01
N LEU A 138 21.10 26.48 -19.55
CA LEU A 138 22.53 26.43 -19.27
C LEU A 138 23.29 26.86 -20.52
N ASN A 139 23.89 28.05 -20.52
CA ASN A 139 24.58 28.63 -21.67
C ASN A 139 26.11 28.65 -21.52
N ALA A 140 26.65 28.37 -20.34
CA ALA A 140 28.09 28.36 -20.07
C ALA A 140 28.76 27.23 -20.89
N PRO A 141 29.70 27.55 -21.80
CA PRO A 141 30.25 26.57 -22.75
C PRO A 141 30.83 25.31 -22.09
N GLY A 142 31.57 25.47 -20.99
CA GLY A 142 32.15 24.33 -20.26
C GLY A 142 31.11 23.45 -19.55
N LEU A 143 29.93 23.99 -19.22
CA LEU A 143 28.85 23.22 -18.63
C LEU A 143 28.11 22.43 -19.72
N VAL A 144 27.79 23.11 -20.83
CA VAL A 144 27.15 22.50 -21.99
C VAL A 144 27.98 21.32 -22.51
N GLU A 145 29.30 21.46 -22.61
CA GLU A 145 30.19 20.35 -23.00
C GLU A 145 30.03 19.12 -22.09
N HIS A 146 29.94 19.31 -20.77
CA HIS A 146 29.72 18.21 -19.83
C HIS A 146 28.32 17.59 -19.94
N MET A 147 27.31 18.36 -20.35
CA MET A 147 25.94 17.90 -20.47
C MET A 147 25.63 17.26 -21.83
N THR A 148 26.34 17.62 -22.90
CA THR A 148 26.05 17.13 -24.27
C THR A 148 27.16 16.22 -24.79
N ILE A 149 28.39 16.71 -24.88
CA ILE A 149 29.53 16.03 -25.53
C ILE A 149 30.12 14.93 -24.63
N CYS A 150 30.13 15.14 -23.32
CA CYS A 150 30.73 14.19 -22.38
C CYS A 150 29.98 12.82 -22.36
N HIS A 151 28.72 12.77 -22.80
CA HIS A 151 27.98 11.52 -23.02
C HIS A 151 28.63 10.64 -24.11
N GLU A 152 29.16 11.24 -25.17
CA GLU A 152 29.70 10.54 -26.34
C GLU A 152 31.18 10.16 -26.17
N SER A 153 31.89 10.84 -25.27
CA SER A 153 33.33 10.72 -25.06
C SER A 153 33.84 9.41 -24.45
N GLY A 154 32.96 8.42 -24.17
CA GLY A 154 33.32 7.12 -23.61
C GLY A 154 33.90 7.13 -22.19
N ARG A 155 34.01 8.30 -21.53
CA ARG A 155 34.44 8.39 -20.12
C ARG A 155 33.32 7.89 -19.21
N PHE A 156 33.54 6.74 -18.58
CA PHE A 156 32.54 6.04 -17.77
C PHE A 156 31.98 6.84 -16.58
N LYS A 157 32.67 7.87 -16.08
CA LYS A 157 32.24 8.66 -14.90
C LYS A 157 32.46 10.15 -15.09
N CYS A 158 31.39 10.89 -15.35
CA CYS A 158 31.38 12.35 -15.26
C CYS A 158 30.44 12.77 -14.14
N GLY A 159 31.00 13.29 -13.04
CA GLY A 159 30.22 13.65 -11.86
C GLY A 159 29.16 14.73 -12.14
N PHE A 160 29.42 15.64 -13.07
CA PHE A 160 28.45 16.65 -13.51
C PHE A 160 27.27 15.98 -14.24
N ARG A 161 27.54 15.20 -15.29
CA ARG A 161 26.51 14.43 -16.01
C ARG A 161 25.64 13.62 -15.05
N ASP A 162 26.26 12.76 -14.24
CA ASP A 162 25.54 11.80 -13.39
C ASP A 162 24.68 12.50 -12.33
N THR A 163 25.12 13.66 -11.82
CA THR A 163 24.33 14.45 -10.86
C THR A 163 23.20 15.22 -11.52
N MET A 164 23.38 15.71 -12.75
CA MET A 164 22.32 16.34 -13.54
C MET A 164 21.25 15.34 -13.96
N THR A 165 21.62 14.18 -14.51
CA THR A 165 20.66 13.13 -14.89
C THR A 165 19.75 12.76 -13.71
N LYS A 166 20.34 12.61 -12.51
CA LYS A 166 19.57 12.37 -11.27
C LYS A 166 18.66 13.54 -10.90
N ALA A 167 19.14 14.78 -11.04
CA ALA A 167 18.35 15.96 -10.74
C ALA A 167 17.16 16.13 -11.71
N LEU A 168 17.40 15.93 -13.01
CA LEU A 168 16.37 15.93 -14.04
C LEU A 168 15.35 14.81 -13.83
N ALA A 169 15.78 13.61 -13.44
CA ALA A 169 14.86 12.52 -13.11
C ALA A 169 13.93 12.87 -11.94
N THR A 170 14.45 13.56 -10.92
CA THR A 170 13.61 14.07 -9.81
C THR A 170 12.69 15.20 -10.27
N LEU A 171 13.19 16.16 -11.06
CA LEU A 171 12.40 17.26 -11.59
C LEU A 171 11.25 16.78 -12.48
N SER A 172 11.49 15.72 -13.27
CA SER A 172 10.51 15.09 -14.17
C SER A 172 9.32 14.46 -13.45
N LYS A 173 9.35 14.39 -12.11
CA LYS A 173 8.20 13.99 -11.29
C LYS A 173 7.16 15.10 -11.15
N ALA A 174 7.54 16.36 -11.36
CA ALA A 174 6.59 17.46 -11.47
C ALA A 174 5.79 17.28 -12.78
N ARG A 175 4.46 17.31 -12.73
CA ARG A 175 3.58 16.99 -13.87
C ARG A 175 2.57 18.10 -14.10
N GLY A 176 2.07 18.21 -15.33
CA GLY A 176 1.06 19.21 -15.70
C GLY A 176 1.61 20.64 -15.79
N ILE A 177 2.88 20.79 -16.17
CA ILE A 177 3.47 22.11 -16.48
C ILE A 177 3.10 22.46 -17.93
N GLY A 178 2.58 23.66 -18.19
CA GLY A 178 2.09 24.03 -19.52
C GLY A 178 3.15 24.06 -20.62
N GLU A 179 4.29 24.70 -20.35
CA GLU A 179 5.45 24.80 -21.26
C GLU A 179 6.74 24.52 -20.48
N VAL A 180 7.56 23.60 -21.00
CA VAL A 180 8.87 23.28 -20.43
C VAL A 180 9.96 23.51 -21.48
N ILE A 181 10.93 24.35 -21.12
CA ILE A 181 12.09 24.70 -21.94
C ILE A 181 13.34 24.21 -21.22
N LEU A 182 14.05 23.27 -21.82
CA LEU A 182 15.31 22.72 -21.32
C LEU A 182 16.40 22.96 -22.38
N ARG A 183 17.35 23.84 -22.09
CA ARG A 183 18.46 24.23 -23.00
C ARG A 183 19.81 23.99 -22.34
N GLY A 184 20.79 23.60 -23.15
CA GLY A 184 22.15 23.29 -22.67
C GLY A 184 22.28 21.95 -21.95
N LEU A 185 21.31 21.05 -22.15
CA LEU A 185 21.26 19.72 -21.57
C LEU A 185 21.35 18.65 -22.68
N ASN A 186 21.62 17.40 -22.30
CA ASN A 186 21.54 16.27 -23.23
C ASN A 186 20.16 16.25 -23.91
N VAL A 187 20.15 16.14 -25.24
CA VAL A 187 18.93 16.30 -26.07
C VAL A 187 17.88 15.24 -25.74
N ASP A 188 18.29 13.99 -25.59
CA ASP A 188 17.37 12.88 -25.33
C ASP A 188 16.81 12.92 -23.90
N GLU A 189 17.68 13.19 -22.91
CA GLU A 189 17.25 13.33 -21.52
C GLU A 189 16.30 14.53 -21.36
N ALA A 190 16.59 15.66 -22.00
CA ALA A 190 15.76 16.85 -21.98
C ALA A 190 14.42 16.62 -22.67
N ALA A 191 14.39 15.95 -23.83
CA ALA A 191 13.15 15.62 -24.53
C ALA A 191 12.24 14.74 -23.67
N ARG A 192 12.80 13.68 -23.07
CA ARG A 192 12.05 12.79 -22.17
C ARG A 192 11.56 13.53 -20.92
N ALA A 193 12.42 14.32 -20.29
CA ALA A 193 12.05 15.08 -19.10
C ALA A 193 10.93 16.08 -19.40
N LYS A 194 11.02 16.77 -20.54
CA LYS A 194 9.99 17.69 -21.05
C LYS A 194 8.65 16.97 -21.24
N GLU A 195 8.63 15.89 -22.00
CA GLU A 195 7.42 15.10 -22.25
C GLU A 195 6.76 14.67 -20.93
N LEU A 196 7.57 14.19 -19.98
CA LEU A 196 7.06 13.80 -18.68
C LEU A 196 6.45 14.99 -17.92
N MET A 197 7.15 16.12 -17.85
CA MET A 197 6.70 17.28 -17.09
C MET A 197 5.46 17.98 -17.67
N GLU A 198 5.36 18.04 -18.99
CA GLU A 198 4.18 18.58 -19.69
C GLU A 198 3.00 17.62 -19.65
N GLY A 199 3.27 16.32 -19.54
CA GLY A 199 2.25 15.28 -19.40
C GLY A 199 1.40 15.43 -18.13
N PRO A 200 0.15 14.92 -18.15
CA PRO A 200 -0.73 14.96 -17.00
C PRO A 200 -0.14 14.15 -15.83
N ALA A 201 -0.46 14.59 -14.60
CA ALA A 201 -0.16 13.78 -13.43
C ALA A 201 -0.89 12.44 -13.53
N CYS A 202 -0.14 11.33 -13.48
CA CYS A 202 -0.74 10.00 -13.42
C CYS A 202 -1.40 9.84 -12.04
N LYS A 203 -2.73 9.90 -12.01
CA LYS A 203 -3.53 9.67 -10.81
C LYS A 203 -3.85 8.17 -10.74
N PHE A 204 -4.10 7.66 -9.54
CA PHE A 204 -4.47 6.26 -9.37
C PHE A 204 -5.65 5.86 -10.27
N PHE A 205 -6.69 6.70 -10.36
CA PHE A 205 -7.86 6.46 -11.21
C PHE A 205 -7.65 6.68 -12.72
N SER A 206 -6.51 7.25 -13.13
CA SER A 206 -6.16 7.30 -14.56
C SER A 206 -5.48 6.02 -15.04
N LEU A 207 -5.09 5.12 -14.13
CA LEU A 207 -4.60 3.79 -14.50
C LEU A 207 -5.76 2.97 -15.10
N PRO A 208 -5.53 2.10 -16.09
CA PRO A 208 -6.52 1.14 -16.55
C PRO A 208 -7.05 0.27 -15.41
N ARG A 209 -8.30 -0.20 -15.52
CA ARG A 209 -8.95 -0.97 -14.44
C ARG A 209 -8.16 -2.23 -14.10
N GLU A 210 -7.59 -2.87 -15.11
CA GLU A 210 -6.77 -4.09 -14.99
C GLU A 210 -5.54 -3.85 -14.10
N ILE A 211 -4.90 -2.68 -14.24
CA ILE A 211 -3.76 -2.31 -13.40
C ILE A 211 -4.20 -2.05 -11.97
N ARG A 212 -5.35 -1.38 -11.77
CA ARG A 212 -5.89 -1.13 -10.43
C ARG A 212 -6.29 -2.43 -9.74
N ASP A 213 -6.90 -3.37 -10.47
CA ASP A 213 -7.25 -4.70 -9.96
C ASP A 213 -6.02 -5.49 -9.53
N MET A 214 -4.92 -5.45 -10.28
CA MET A 214 -3.65 -6.04 -9.82
C MET A 214 -3.13 -5.39 -8.52
N ILE A 215 -3.28 -4.07 -8.38
CA ILE A 215 -2.90 -3.38 -7.14
C ILE A 215 -3.80 -3.84 -5.98
N TYR A 216 -5.12 -3.94 -6.19
CA TYR A 216 -6.06 -4.44 -5.18
C TYR A 216 -5.75 -5.88 -4.79
N GLU A 217 -5.46 -6.73 -5.78
CA GLU A 217 -5.08 -8.12 -5.61
C GLU A 217 -3.86 -8.25 -4.68
N HIS A 218 -2.84 -7.41 -4.83
CA HIS A 218 -1.66 -7.45 -3.95
C HIS A 218 -1.84 -6.72 -2.62
N SER A 219 -2.85 -5.86 -2.49
CA SER A 219 -3.07 -5.03 -1.29
C SER A 219 -4.06 -5.64 -0.30
N LEU A 220 -4.76 -6.70 -0.69
CA LEU A 220 -5.87 -7.29 0.05
C LEU A 220 -5.73 -8.79 0.12
N ASP A 221 -5.83 -9.34 1.32
CA ASP A 221 -5.91 -10.78 1.52
C ASP A 221 -6.74 -11.11 2.77
N TRP A 222 -7.47 -12.20 2.69
CA TRP A 222 -8.13 -12.84 3.81
C TRP A 222 -7.16 -13.60 4.72
N SER A 223 -6.01 -14.02 4.18
CA SER A 223 -5.04 -14.92 4.84
C SER A 223 -4.50 -14.41 6.19
N ASP A 224 -4.66 -13.12 6.48
CA ASP A 224 -4.28 -12.52 7.76
C ASP A 224 -5.03 -13.16 8.95
N VAL A 225 -6.24 -13.71 8.73
CA VAL A 225 -6.99 -14.41 9.79
C VAL A 225 -6.22 -15.62 10.34
N SER A 226 -5.70 -16.45 9.44
CA SER A 226 -4.97 -17.67 9.81
C SER A 226 -3.69 -17.34 10.58
N ASN A 227 -2.94 -16.34 10.09
CA ASN A 227 -1.73 -15.86 10.74
C ASN A 227 -2.03 -15.30 12.14
N LYS A 228 -3.10 -14.51 12.28
CA LYS A 228 -3.50 -13.92 13.56
C LYS A 228 -3.99 -14.95 14.58
N LEU A 229 -4.61 -16.04 14.15
CA LEU A 229 -4.92 -17.16 15.04
C LEU A 229 -3.64 -17.83 15.54
N ALA A 230 -2.69 -18.12 14.65
CA ALA A 230 -1.41 -18.75 15.00
C ALA A 230 -0.57 -17.88 15.93
N ASP A 231 -0.44 -16.58 15.63
CA ASP A 231 0.21 -15.58 16.48
C ASP A 231 -0.44 -15.56 17.88
N GLY A 232 -1.77 -15.47 17.93
CA GLY A 232 -2.51 -15.43 19.19
C GLY A 232 -2.38 -16.70 20.01
N LEU A 233 -2.25 -17.87 19.39
CA LEU A 233 -1.98 -19.13 20.09
C LEU A 233 -0.56 -19.18 20.67
N ALA A 234 0.44 -18.67 19.94
CA ALA A 234 1.81 -18.58 20.42
C ALA A 234 1.93 -17.62 21.62
N ASP A 235 1.18 -16.51 21.61
CA ASP A 235 1.16 -15.49 22.66
C ASP A 235 0.20 -15.81 23.82
N TRP A 236 -0.40 -17.01 23.85
CA TRP A 236 -1.40 -17.40 24.86
C TRP A 236 -0.86 -18.50 25.80
N PRO A 237 -0.14 -18.13 26.89
CA PRO A 237 0.52 -19.09 27.76
C PRO A 237 -0.43 -19.86 28.70
N ASP A 238 -1.54 -19.23 29.12
CA ASP A 238 -2.57 -19.86 29.97
C ASP A 238 -3.85 -20.11 29.16
N ARG A 239 -4.04 -21.37 28.73
CA ARG A 239 -5.15 -21.82 27.88
C ARG A 239 -6.51 -21.92 28.61
N THR A 240 -6.54 -21.66 29.92
CA THR A 240 -7.77 -21.57 30.72
C THR A 240 -8.34 -20.15 30.76
N ALA A 241 -7.49 -19.15 30.52
CA ALA A 241 -7.84 -17.74 30.47
C ALA A 241 -8.67 -17.37 29.22
N THR A 242 -8.91 -16.09 28.98
CA THR A 242 -9.57 -15.64 27.76
C THR A 242 -8.53 -15.53 26.63
N PHE A 243 -8.85 -16.04 25.45
CA PHE A 243 -7.99 -15.93 24.27
C PHE A 243 -7.75 -14.46 23.90
N PRO A 244 -6.49 -14.02 23.68
CA PRO A 244 -6.15 -12.64 23.37
C PRO A 244 -6.43 -12.32 21.90
N PHE A 245 -7.71 -12.15 21.55
CA PHE A 245 -8.08 -11.77 20.18
C PHE A 245 -7.44 -10.43 19.77
N PRO A 246 -6.78 -10.35 18.60
CA PRO A 246 -6.25 -9.09 18.11
C PRO A 246 -7.36 -8.11 17.74
N LEU A 247 -7.02 -6.82 17.73
CA LEU A 247 -7.92 -5.78 17.25
C LEU A 247 -8.23 -6.01 15.76
N ARG A 248 -9.52 -6.05 15.44
CA ARG A 248 -9.98 -6.15 14.05
C ARG A 248 -9.74 -4.82 13.34
N THR A 249 -9.08 -4.87 12.19
CA THR A 249 -8.84 -3.71 11.35
C THR A 249 -9.50 -3.92 9.98
N THR A 250 -9.74 -2.82 9.28
CA THR A 250 -10.18 -2.85 7.89
C THR A 250 -9.00 -2.41 7.02
N PRO A 251 -8.63 -3.15 5.97
CA PRO A 251 -7.56 -2.74 5.06
C PRO A 251 -7.76 -1.31 4.56
N THR A 252 -6.69 -0.50 4.63
CA THR A 252 -6.75 0.94 4.35
C THR A 252 -7.34 1.26 2.97
N VAL A 253 -7.09 0.39 1.99
CA VAL A 253 -7.59 0.56 0.62
C VAL A 253 -9.13 0.53 0.54
N LEU A 254 -9.81 -0.17 1.45
CA LEU A 254 -11.28 -0.23 1.53
C LEU A 254 -11.90 1.00 2.21
N VAL A 255 -11.10 1.87 2.81
CA VAL A 255 -11.57 3.06 3.54
C VAL A 255 -11.17 4.39 2.88
N VAL A 256 -10.44 4.37 1.76
CA VAL A 256 -9.95 5.60 1.09
C VAL A 256 -11.10 6.41 0.49
N ASN A 257 -11.93 5.78 -0.36
CA ASN A 257 -13.10 6.39 -0.96
C ASN A 257 -14.06 5.31 -1.50
N ARG A 258 -15.26 5.73 -1.90
CA ARG A 258 -16.33 4.84 -2.38
C ARG A 258 -15.95 4.04 -3.62
N GLN A 259 -15.34 4.66 -4.63
CA GLN A 259 -14.94 3.95 -5.84
C GLN A 259 -13.94 2.86 -5.49
N MET A 260 -12.85 3.20 -4.80
CA MET A 260 -11.84 2.23 -4.39
C MET A 260 -12.43 1.10 -3.55
N HIS A 261 -13.38 1.40 -2.66
CA HIS A 261 -14.08 0.39 -1.88
C HIS A 261 -14.81 -0.61 -2.77
N GLU A 262 -15.62 -0.14 -3.72
CA GLU A 262 -16.40 -0.98 -4.63
C GLU A 262 -15.48 -1.84 -5.51
N GLU A 263 -14.44 -1.25 -6.11
CA GLU A 263 -13.48 -1.97 -6.97
C GLU A 263 -12.70 -3.04 -6.17
N ALA A 264 -12.15 -2.65 -5.02
CA ALA A 264 -11.36 -3.52 -4.16
C ALA A 264 -12.18 -4.65 -3.53
N ALA A 265 -13.43 -4.37 -3.11
CA ALA A 265 -14.31 -5.37 -2.52
C ALA A 265 -14.68 -6.46 -3.54
N GLU A 266 -14.86 -6.09 -4.81
CA GLU A 266 -15.11 -7.04 -5.89
C GLU A 266 -13.92 -7.99 -6.12
N VAL A 267 -12.69 -7.45 -6.12
CA VAL A 267 -11.46 -8.25 -6.23
C VAL A 267 -11.32 -9.17 -5.01
N LEU A 268 -11.49 -8.63 -3.80
CA LEU A 268 -11.39 -9.39 -2.56
C LEU A 268 -12.44 -10.50 -2.46
N ALA A 269 -13.66 -10.29 -2.97
CA ALA A 269 -14.72 -11.29 -2.98
C ALA A 269 -14.40 -12.52 -3.87
N LYS A 270 -13.50 -12.39 -4.84
CA LYS A 270 -13.03 -13.49 -5.71
C LYS A 270 -11.95 -14.34 -5.04
N LYS A 271 -11.34 -13.84 -3.95
CA LYS A 271 -10.32 -14.58 -3.21
C LYS A 271 -10.95 -15.56 -2.22
N PRO A 272 -10.36 -16.75 -2.03
CA PRO A 272 -10.79 -17.67 -0.99
C PRO A 272 -10.44 -17.13 0.39
N LEU A 273 -11.39 -17.24 1.33
CA LEU A 273 -11.12 -17.05 2.75
C LEU A 273 -10.50 -18.33 3.30
N ASN A 274 -9.19 -18.31 3.54
CA ASN A 274 -8.47 -19.43 4.13
C ASN A 274 -8.47 -19.31 5.66
N ILE A 275 -9.06 -20.30 6.32
CA ILE A 275 -9.10 -20.44 7.79
C ILE A 275 -8.30 -21.68 8.15
N THR A 276 -7.08 -21.48 8.65
CA THR A 276 -6.22 -22.56 9.13
C THR A 276 -6.21 -22.59 10.64
N PHE A 277 -6.70 -23.69 11.20
CA PHE A 277 -6.60 -24.03 12.61
C PHE A 277 -5.37 -24.93 12.81
N PRO A 278 -4.30 -24.45 13.47
CA PRO A 278 -3.04 -25.17 13.55
C PRO A 278 -3.05 -26.31 14.56
N ALA A 279 -2.16 -27.29 14.38
CA ALA A 279 -1.97 -28.36 15.35
C ALA A 279 -1.42 -27.81 16.67
N ASP A 280 -2.11 -28.12 17.76
CA ASP A 280 -1.69 -27.74 19.11
C ASP A 280 -2.12 -28.82 20.11
N LYS A 281 -1.13 -29.52 20.66
CA LYS A 281 -1.34 -30.63 21.61
C LYS A 281 -1.85 -30.16 22.97
N THR A 282 -1.75 -28.86 23.28
CA THR A 282 -2.25 -28.34 24.57
C THR A 282 -3.78 -28.47 24.68
N PHE A 283 -4.49 -28.55 23.56
CA PHE A 283 -5.94 -28.77 23.57
C PHE A 283 -6.34 -30.22 23.87
N ASP A 284 -5.40 -31.16 23.99
CA ASP A 284 -5.69 -32.52 24.43
C ASP A 284 -6.19 -32.57 25.91
N ASP A 285 -5.93 -31.52 26.69
CA ASP A 285 -6.34 -31.40 28.09
C ASP A 285 -7.77 -30.85 28.25
N GLN A 286 -8.55 -31.45 29.17
CA GLN A 286 -10.00 -31.22 29.31
C GLN A 286 -10.42 -29.79 29.73
N ASP A 287 -9.50 -28.98 30.26
CA ASP A 287 -9.80 -27.65 30.80
C ASP A 287 -9.49 -26.48 29.84
N CYS A 288 -9.03 -26.77 28.62
CA CYS A 288 -8.66 -25.73 27.66
C CYS A 288 -9.87 -25.16 26.90
N LYS A 289 -9.96 -23.82 26.80
CA LYS A 289 -10.98 -23.15 25.98
C LYS A 289 -10.52 -23.08 24.54
N ILE A 290 -11.35 -23.54 23.60
CA ILE A 290 -11.04 -23.45 22.18
C ILE A 290 -11.46 -22.06 21.67
N PRO A 291 -10.54 -21.27 21.08
CA PRO A 291 -10.90 -19.95 20.56
C PRO A 291 -11.86 -20.09 19.37
N SER A 292 -12.92 -19.27 19.38
CA SER A 292 -13.85 -19.17 18.26
C SER A 292 -13.28 -18.31 17.14
N VAL A 293 -13.34 -18.82 15.92
CA VAL A 293 -12.95 -18.11 14.69
C VAL A 293 -13.78 -16.84 14.46
N LEU A 294 -15.00 -16.78 15.00
CA LEU A 294 -15.84 -15.57 14.96
C LEU A 294 -15.26 -14.42 15.80
N GLY A 295 -14.29 -14.70 16.66
CA GLY A 295 -13.47 -13.70 17.34
C GLY A 295 -12.53 -12.96 16.39
N LEU A 296 -12.13 -13.58 15.27
CA LEU A 296 -11.25 -13.01 14.25
C LEU A 296 -12.04 -12.50 13.03
N ILE A 297 -13.06 -13.24 12.60
CA ILE A 297 -13.84 -12.92 11.40
C ILE A 297 -15.24 -12.41 11.78
N PRO A 298 -15.61 -11.18 11.38
CA PRO A 298 -16.98 -10.71 11.52
C PRO A 298 -17.97 -11.55 10.70
N ARG A 299 -19.16 -11.81 11.24
CA ARG A 299 -20.25 -12.49 10.52
C ARG A 299 -20.56 -11.87 9.15
N ARG A 300 -20.60 -10.53 9.06
CA ARG A 300 -20.84 -9.80 7.80
C ARG A 300 -19.80 -10.09 6.72
N THR A 301 -18.58 -10.46 7.11
CA THR A 301 -17.52 -10.85 6.18
C THR A 301 -17.84 -12.22 5.59
N LEU A 302 -18.22 -13.20 6.43
CA LEU A 302 -18.59 -14.54 6.00
C LEU A 302 -19.78 -14.55 5.02
N GLU A 303 -20.73 -13.63 5.20
CA GLU A 303 -21.90 -13.46 4.32
C GLU A 303 -21.55 -12.93 2.91
N ARG A 304 -20.31 -12.46 2.69
CA ARG A 304 -19.86 -11.87 1.42
C ARG A 304 -18.81 -12.71 0.68
N VAL A 305 -18.25 -13.71 1.33
CA VAL A 305 -17.21 -14.55 0.75
C VAL A 305 -17.84 -15.62 -0.13
N THR A 306 -17.26 -15.82 -1.32
CA THR A 306 -17.73 -16.81 -2.30
C THR A 306 -17.11 -18.19 -2.10
N THR A 307 -15.85 -18.23 -1.68
CA THR A 307 -15.07 -19.46 -1.47
C THR A 307 -14.45 -19.46 -0.09
N ILE A 308 -14.69 -20.51 0.70
CA ILE A 308 -14.08 -20.69 2.01
C ILE A 308 -13.27 -21.99 2.00
N HIS A 309 -12.03 -21.92 2.46
CA HIS A 309 -11.20 -23.08 2.73
C HIS A 309 -10.94 -23.17 4.23
N ILE A 310 -11.36 -24.28 4.84
CA ILE A 310 -11.16 -24.56 6.25
C ILE A 310 -10.14 -25.69 6.36
N ASN A 311 -9.00 -25.42 6.98
CA ASN A 311 -7.98 -26.42 7.27
C ASN A 311 -7.90 -26.63 8.77
N MET A 312 -8.29 -27.79 9.25
CA MET A 312 -8.27 -28.19 10.66
C MET A 312 -7.15 -29.19 10.88
N GLN A 313 -6.14 -28.79 11.64
CA GLN A 313 -5.05 -29.67 12.07
C GLN A 313 -5.28 -30.07 13.53
N GLY A 314 -6.12 -31.07 13.76
CA GLY A 314 -6.41 -31.59 15.09
C GLY A 314 -7.90 -31.70 15.37
N TRP A 315 -8.26 -32.76 16.11
CA TRP A 315 -9.64 -33.16 16.41
C TRP A 315 -10.47 -32.04 17.06
N PHE A 316 -9.90 -31.32 18.03
CA PHE A 316 -10.60 -30.29 18.81
C PHE A 316 -11.11 -29.11 17.98
N TRP A 317 -10.52 -28.84 16.83
CA TRP A 317 -10.96 -27.71 16.02
C TRP A 317 -12.39 -27.89 15.46
N VAL A 318 -12.94 -29.11 15.49
CA VAL A 318 -14.35 -29.33 15.15
C VAL A 318 -15.31 -28.54 16.04
N PHE A 319 -14.91 -28.16 17.26
CA PHE A 319 -15.73 -27.30 18.13
C PHE A 319 -15.95 -25.88 17.57
N ASN A 320 -15.15 -25.44 16.57
CA ASN A 320 -15.39 -24.21 15.84
C ASN A 320 -16.57 -24.30 14.85
N PHE A 321 -17.10 -25.49 14.57
CA PHE A 321 -18.42 -25.66 13.96
C PHE A 321 -19.55 -25.39 14.97
N GLU A 322 -19.42 -24.28 15.70
CA GLU A 322 -20.44 -23.82 16.63
C GLU A 322 -21.67 -23.27 15.88
N PRO A 323 -22.87 -23.30 16.49
CA PRO A 323 -24.12 -22.90 15.81
C PRO A 323 -24.12 -21.48 15.24
N ARG A 324 -23.29 -20.57 15.77
CA ARG A 324 -23.17 -19.20 15.27
C ARG A 324 -22.38 -19.14 13.96
N PHE A 325 -21.31 -19.93 13.86
CA PHE A 325 -20.49 -19.99 12.66
C PHE A 325 -21.25 -20.68 11.53
N ILE A 326 -21.85 -21.84 11.82
CA ILE A 326 -22.67 -22.59 10.87
C ILE A 326 -23.83 -21.74 10.33
N ARG A 327 -24.57 -21.05 11.20
CA ARG A 327 -25.63 -20.14 10.75
C ARG A 327 -25.12 -18.97 9.90
N ALA A 328 -23.90 -18.47 10.14
CA ALA A 328 -23.32 -17.44 9.29
C ALA A 328 -23.06 -17.97 7.86
N LEU A 329 -22.60 -19.22 7.73
CA LEU A 329 -22.39 -19.88 6.45
C LEU A 329 -23.71 -20.20 5.76
N ALA A 330 -24.66 -20.82 6.48
CA ALA A 330 -25.95 -21.23 5.93
C ALA A 330 -26.82 -20.04 5.44
N ASN A 331 -26.69 -18.87 6.08
CA ASN A 331 -27.40 -17.66 5.65
C ASN A 331 -26.66 -16.87 4.56
N SER A 332 -25.43 -17.26 4.19
CA SER A 332 -24.66 -16.57 3.17
C SER A 332 -25.28 -16.80 1.79
N GLN A 333 -25.68 -15.72 1.13
CA GLN A 333 -26.16 -15.77 -0.26
C GLN A 333 -25.00 -15.76 -1.27
N ALA A 334 -23.78 -15.47 -0.81
CA ALA A 334 -22.60 -15.35 -1.65
C ALA A 334 -21.77 -16.65 -1.70
N LEU A 335 -21.82 -17.48 -0.64
CA LEU A 335 -21.01 -18.68 -0.52
C LEU A 335 -21.43 -19.73 -1.55
N LYS A 336 -20.48 -20.15 -2.37
CA LYS A 336 -20.67 -21.14 -3.45
C LYS A 336 -19.76 -22.35 -3.29
N HIS A 337 -18.56 -22.13 -2.76
CA HIS A 337 -17.51 -23.14 -2.70
C HIS A 337 -17.01 -23.31 -1.27
N LEU A 338 -17.01 -24.54 -0.77
CA LEU A 338 -16.47 -24.87 0.55
C LEU A 338 -15.52 -26.05 0.44
N LYS A 339 -14.28 -25.84 0.89
CA LYS A 339 -13.28 -26.91 1.05
C LYS A 339 -12.98 -27.10 2.53
N ILE A 340 -13.05 -28.33 3.01
CA ILE A 340 -12.68 -28.69 4.38
C ILE A 340 -11.55 -29.73 4.31
N THR A 341 -10.38 -29.39 4.84
CA THR A 341 -9.29 -30.33 5.08
C THR A 341 -9.25 -30.61 6.57
N PHE A 342 -9.45 -31.86 6.99
CA PHE A 342 -9.47 -32.26 8.40
C PHE A 342 -8.42 -33.33 8.65
N ASN A 343 -7.37 -33.00 9.40
CA ASN A 343 -6.33 -33.94 9.80
C ASN A 343 -6.47 -34.23 11.29
N ASP A 344 -6.55 -35.50 11.65
CA ASP A 344 -6.93 -35.94 12.98
C ASP A 344 -5.88 -36.89 13.56
N HIS A 345 -5.07 -36.36 14.47
CA HIS A 345 -4.04 -37.15 15.14
C HIS A 345 -4.62 -38.22 16.08
N LYS A 346 -5.90 -38.16 16.45
CA LYS A 346 -6.57 -39.13 17.34
C LYS A 346 -7.28 -40.25 16.60
N LYS A 347 -7.39 -40.18 15.26
CA LYS A 347 -7.97 -41.26 14.45
C LYS A 347 -7.38 -42.65 14.76
N PRO A 348 -6.05 -42.83 14.94
CA PRO A 348 -5.49 -44.12 15.33
C PRO A 348 -5.98 -44.60 16.70
N ASP A 349 -6.21 -43.69 17.64
CA ASP A 349 -6.73 -44.05 18.97
C ASP A 349 -8.16 -44.58 18.85
N PHE A 350 -9.02 -43.90 18.09
CA PHE A 350 -10.41 -44.33 17.86
C PHE A 350 -10.51 -45.66 17.11
N LEU A 351 -9.63 -45.89 16.14
CA LEU A 351 -9.58 -47.15 15.39
C LEU A 351 -8.78 -48.25 16.10
N GLY A 352 -8.10 -47.94 17.20
CA GLY A 352 -7.31 -48.89 17.98
C GLY A 352 -8.13 -49.70 18.99
N PHE A 353 -9.31 -49.22 19.38
CA PHE A 353 -10.17 -49.88 20.37
C PHE A 353 -11.35 -50.62 19.73
N PRO A 354 -11.51 -51.93 19.99
CA PRO A 354 -12.65 -52.70 19.50
C PRO A 354 -13.99 -52.09 19.94
N GLY A 355 -14.92 -51.91 18.99
CA GLY A 355 -16.26 -51.38 19.25
C GLY A 355 -16.39 -49.86 19.21
N GLN A 356 -15.31 -49.13 18.91
CA GLN A 356 -15.36 -47.70 18.57
C GLN A 356 -15.57 -47.49 17.06
N VAL A 357 -16.09 -46.32 16.70
CA VAL A 357 -16.40 -45.90 15.33
C VAL A 357 -15.71 -44.56 15.08
N TYR A 358 -15.22 -44.38 13.85
CA TYR A 358 -14.65 -43.15 13.35
C TYR A 358 -15.48 -42.59 12.18
N PRO A 359 -15.87 -41.30 12.17
CA PRO A 359 -15.70 -40.34 13.27
C PRO A 359 -16.41 -40.80 14.55
N ASP A 360 -15.89 -40.40 15.71
CA ASP A 360 -16.54 -40.70 16.99
C ASP A 360 -17.82 -39.87 17.16
N ASN A 361 -18.66 -40.22 18.13
CA ASN A 361 -19.96 -39.57 18.32
C ASN A 361 -19.84 -38.04 18.52
N VAL A 362 -18.78 -37.56 19.18
CA VAL A 362 -18.59 -36.12 19.40
C VAL A 362 -18.21 -35.42 18.10
N LEU A 363 -17.24 -35.96 17.36
CA LEU A 363 -16.84 -35.44 16.05
C LEU A 363 -18.02 -35.46 15.08
N ALA A 364 -18.76 -36.57 15.01
CA ALA A 364 -19.91 -36.72 14.14
C ALA A 364 -21.04 -35.74 14.50
N SER A 365 -21.33 -35.53 15.78
CA SER A 365 -22.32 -34.55 16.25
C SER A 365 -21.97 -33.12 15.81
N LYS A 366 -20.68 -32.74 15.88
CA LYS A 366 -20.23 -31.41 15.45
C LYS A 366 -20.21 -31.25 13.93
N LEU A 367 -19.80 -32.28 13.19
CA LEU A 367 -19.83 -32.28 11.74
C LEU A 367 -21.26 -32.29 11.17
N LYS A 368 -22.22 -32.92 11.87
CA LYS A 368 -23.63 -32.92 11.50
C LYS A 368 -24.21 -31.51 11.36
N ALA A 369 -23.68 -30.52 12.08
CA ALA A 369 -24.10 -29.12 11.91
C ALA A 369 -23.84 -28.59 10.49
N LEU A 370 -22.86 -29.11 9.76
CA LEU A 370 -22.60 -28.73 8.37
C LEU A 370 -23.77 -29.06 7.43
N THR A 371 -24.66 -29.97 7.81
CA THR A 371 -25.88 -30.29 7.03
C THR A 371 -26.85 -29.11 6.93
N GLU A 372 -26.72 -28.10 7.79
CA GLU A 372 -27.47 -26.84 7.70
C GLU A 372 -27.01 -25.95 6.53
N VAL A 373 -25.77 -26.11 6.06
CA VAL A 373 -25.23 -25.33 4.94
C VAL A 373 -25.59 -26.05 3.64
N ARG A 374 -26.49 -25.46 2.86
CA ARG A 374 -27.14 -26.09 1.68
C ARG A 374 -27.02 -25.23 0.43
N GLY A 375 -27.19 -25.85 -0.74
CA GLY A 375 -27.19 -25.15 -2.03
C GLY A 375 -25.81 -24.70 -2.53
N LEU A 376 -24.73 -25.29 -2.04
CA LEU A 376 -23.38 -24.98 -2.51
C LEU A 376 -23.12 -25.58 -3.90
N GLU A 377 -22.40 -24.86 -4.75
CA GLU A 377 -22.01 -25.33 -6.09
C GLU A 377 -20.97 -26.44 -6.00
N THR A 378 -20.00 -26.31 -5.09
CA THR A 378 -18.97 -27.33 -4.87
C THR A 378 -18.63 -27.46 -3.40
N VAL A 379 -18.52 -28.71 -2.93
CA VAL A 379 -18.03 -29.03 -1.59
C VAL A 379 -16.98 -30.12 -1.71
N THR A 380 -15.83 -29.92 -1.06
CA THR A 380 -14.74 -30.90 -1.03
C THR A 380 -14.30 -31.16 0.41
N PHE A 381 -14.10 -32.44 0.72
CA PHE A 381 -13.49 -32.88 1.97
C PHE A 381 -12.19 -33.60 1.66
N GLU A 382 -11.15 -33.28 2.41
CA GLU A 382 -9.82 -33.90 2.34
C GLU A 382 -9.33 -34.24 3.75
N GLY A 383 -8.35 -35.14 3.84
CA GLY A 383 -7.73 -35.55 5.10
C GLY A 383 -8.29 -36.87 5.63
N ASP A 384 -8.51 -36.94 6.94
CA ASP A 384 -8.65 -38.18 7.68
C ASP A 384 -10.08 -38.74 7.75
N LEU A 385 -11.10 -37.92 7.50
CA LEU A 385 -12.50 -38.35 7.53
C LEU A 385 -12.77 -39.43 6.48
N PRO A 386 -13.52 -40.50 6.82
CA PRO A 386 -13.76 -41.59 5.91
C PRO A 386 -14.71 -41.18 4.78
N VAL A 387 -14.50 -41.74 3.59
CA VAL A 387 -15.27 -41.44 2.37
C VAL A 387 -16.77 -41.72 2.55
N VAL A 388 -17.11 -42.76 3.33
CA VAL A 388 -18.49 -43.11 3.67
C VAL A 388 -19.19 -42.07 4.56
N TYR A 389 -18.44 -41.15 5.16
CA TYR A 389 -18.97 -40.02 5.90
C TYR A 389 -19.02 -38.76 5.02
N THR A 390 -17.95 -38.49 4.28
CA THR A 390 -17.79 -37.24 3.52
C THR A 390 -18.63 -37.19 2.25
N ILE A 391 -18.79 -38.28 1.50
CA ILE A 391 -19.64 -38.29 0.28
C ILE A 391 -21.11 -37.95 0.60
N PRO A 392 -21.75 -38.58 1.61
CA PRO A 392 -23.10 -38.17 2.02
C PRO A 392 -23.16 -36.70 2.42
N LEU A 393 -22.19 -36.22 3.20
CA LEU A 393 -22.16 -34.83 3.64
C LEU A 393 -22.01 -33.84 2.47
N VAL A 394 -21.15 -34.14 1.50
CA VAL A 394 -21.03 -33.37 0.24
C VAL A 394 -22.37 -33.33 -0.48
N THR A 395 -23.03 -34.48 -0.63
CA THR A 395 -24.33 -34.59 -1.31
C THR A 395 -25.40 -33.75 -0.60
N ILE A 396 -25.43 -33.79 0.74
CA ILE A 396 -26.33 -32.95 1.52
C ILE A 396 -26.02 -31.48 1.25
N MET A 397 -24.78 -31.04 1.39
CA MET A 397 -24.44 -29.62 1.32
C MET A 397 -24.59 -29.01 -0.09
N THR A 398 -24.48 -29.81 -1.15
CA THR A 398 -24.74 -29.38 -2.53
C THR A 398 -26.21 -29.47 -2.93
N SER A 399 -27.03 -30.23 -2.20
CA SER A 399 -28.47 -30.30 -2.46
C SER A 399 -29.19 -29.02 -2.02
N GLY A 400 -30.26 -28.68 -2.76
CA GLY A 400 -31.09 -27.51 -2.47
C GLY A 400 -31.78 -27.61 -1.11
N PRO A 401 -32.04 -26.47 -0.42
CA PRO A 401 -32.66 -26.44 0.90
C PRO A 401 -34.08 -27.03 0.94
N GLU A 402 -34.76 -27.11 -0.20
CA GLU A 402 -36.07 -27.73 -0.37
C GLU A 402 -36.08 -29.26 -0.29
N VAL A 403 -34.93 -29.92 -0.48
CA VAL A 403 -34.83 -31.38 -0.41
C VAL A 403 -34.80 -31.85 1.05
N PRO A 404 -35.78 -32.64 1.51
CA PRO A 404 -35.82 -33.11 2.89
C PRO A 404 -34.58 -33.94 3.26
N LEU A 405 -34.05 -33.73 4.47
CA LEU A 405 -32.85 -34.45 4.94
C LEU A 405 -33.02 -35.97 5.01
N HIS A 406 -34.24 -36.47 5.21
CA HIS A 406 -34.50 -37.91 5.28
C HIS A 406 -34.43 -38.61 3.93
N ASP A 407 -34.52 -37.86 2.83
CA ASP A 407 -34.39 -38.36 1.46
C ASP A 407 -32.93 -38.38 0.98
N LEU A 408 -32.01 -37.85 1.79
CA LEU A 408 -30.60 -37.72 1.48
C LEU A 408 -29.77 -38.82 2.16
N PRO A 409 -28.62 -39.20 1.57
CA PRO A 409 -27.75 -40.21 2.16
C PRO A 409 -27.27 -39.77 3.54
N ARG A 410 -27.17 -40.72 4.48
CA ARG A 410 -26.69 -40.46 5.84
C ARG A 410 -25.17 -40.63 5.91
N PRO A 411 -24.44 -39.71 6.58
CA PRO A 411 -23.03 -39.90 6.89
C PRO A 411 -22.82 -41.12 7.79
N MET A 412 -21.97 -42.06 7.37
CA MET A 412 -21.66 -43.30 8.10
C MET A 412 -20.20 -43.31 8.57
N GLY A 413 -19.91 -44.09 9.61
CA GLY A 413 -18.56 -44.25 10.15
C GLY A 413 -17.96 -45.61 9.80
N ILE A 414 -16.70 -45.80 10.22
CA ILE A 414 -15.98 -47.07 10.10
C ILE A 414 -15.43 -47.50 11.46
N ASN A 415 -15.37 -48.80 11.73
CA ASN A 415 -14.67 -49.31 12.92
C ASN A 415 -13.23 -49.74 12.60
N SER A 416 -12.54 -50.30 13.60
CA SER A 416 -11.18 -50.85 13.50
C SER A 416 -10.99 -51.93 12.42
N GLU A 417 -12.07 -52.62 12.04
CA GLU A 417 -12.08 -53.68 11.02
C GLU A 417 -12.45 -53.14 9.62
N GLY A 418 -12.77 -51.85 9.50
CA GLY A 418 -13.25 -51.22 8.27
C GLY A 418 -14.72 -51.48 7.96
N HIS A 419 -15.48 -52.08 8.89
CA HIS A 419 -16.92 -52.24 8.73
C HIS A 419 -17.62 -50.88 8.83
N VAL A 420 -18.55 -50.63 7.90
CA VAL A 420 -19.36 -49.41 7.86
C VAL A 420 -20.49 -49.51 8.87
N LEU A 421 -20.60 -48.52 9.74
CA LEU A 421 -21.56 -48.49 10.84
C LEU A 421 -22.25 -47.11 10.90
N ASP A 422 -23.48 -47.07 11.40
CA ASP A 422 -24.15 -45.80 11.68
C ASP A 422 -23.48 -45.14 12.89
N VAL A 423 -23.28 -43.83 12.81
CA VAL A 423 -22.65 -43.04 13.89
C VAL A 423 -23.71 -42.38 14.78
N ASP A 424 -24.97 -42.30 14.32
CA ASP A 424 -26.09 -41.76 15.09
C ASP A 424 -26.75 -42.80 16.03
N ASP A 425 -26.47 -44.10 15.87
CA ASP A 425 -27.13 -45.20 16.63
C ASP A 425 -26.43 -45.58 17.97
N LEU A 426 -25.45 -44.80 18.42
CA LEU A 426 -24.83 -44.98 19.73
C LEU A 426 -25.32 -43.94 20.73
N GLU A 427 -26.65 -43.78 20.84
CA GLU A 427 -27.27 -43.64 22.16
C GLU A 427 -27.02 -44.96 22.92
N ARG A 428 -25.79 -45.16 23.41
CA ARG A 428 -25.53 -46.23 24.38
C ARG A 428 -25.94 -45.74 25.78
N PRO A 429 -26.54 -46.64 26.57
CA PRO A 429 -27.57 -46.38 27.59
C PRO A 429 -27.16 -45.51 28.78
#